data_AF-A0A8T3E0H4-F1
#
_entry.id   AF-A0A8T3E0H4-F1
#
_cell.length_a   1.000
_cell.length_b   1.000
_cell.length_c   1.000
_cell.angle_alpha   90.00
_cell.angle_beta   90.00
_cell.angle_gamma   90.00
#
_symmetry.space_group_name_H-M   'P 1'
#
loop_
_entity.id
_entity.type
_entity.pdbx_description
1 polymer ?
#
loop_
_entity_poly.entity_id
_entity_poly.type
_entity_poly.pdbx_seq_one_letter_code
_entity_poly.pdbx_strand_id
1 'polypeptide(L)'
;MDSSTRVNRKSSETENTSDNPQDTVTHEVQEETDLDIHEIKNIDWVTCSDFTIHIGKKQIEQYIRTWELDPAWLFSSEFLQERELKFKNQYHYKLQWSIPTQRTPIPKATACVYFVIEISTIKPKSLPVEVYYLVESCRLRHRPGKTRFRGKWLTDIIESKSHLQDTVSF
;
A
#
# COMPACT_ATOMS: atom_id res chain seq x y z
N MET A 1 25.09 41.99 51.18
CA MET A 1 25.51 41.68 49.80
C MET A 1 24.23 41.52 49.00
N ASP A 2 23.82 42.41 48.11
CA ASP A 2 24.37 43.68 47.66
C ASP A 2 23.23 44.50 46.99
N SER A 3 23.30 45.81 47.19
CA SER A 3 22.86 46.93 46.34
C SER A 3 21.41 47.14 45.86
N SER A 4 20.80 48.05 46.62
CA SER A 4 19.99 49.20 46.22
C SER A 4 20.46 50.01 44.97
N THR A 5 19.52 50.66 44.26
CA THR A 5 19.57 52.07 43.73
C THR A 5 19.64 52.36 42.20
N ARG A 6 18.50 52.90 41.68
CA ARG A 6 18.26 54.05 40.76
C ARG A 6 18.58 54.09 39.23
N VAL A 7 17.51 54.46 38.50
CA VAL A 7 17.29 55.65 37.59
C VAL A 7 17.93 55.69 36.19
N ASN A 8 17.08 55.76 35.14
CA ASN A 8 16.83 56.92 34.23
C ASN A 8 15.87 56.46 33.10
N ARG A 9 14.73 57.10 32.76
CA ARG A 9 14.46 58.39 32.07
C ARG A 9 14.93 58.49 30.59
N LYS A 10 13.95 58.26 29.69
CA LYS A 10 13.43 59.09 28.57
C LYS A 10 14.25 59.34 27.28
N SER A 11 13.49 59.23 26.15
CA SER A 11 13.63 59.85 24.80
C SER A 11 14.74 59.26 23.90
N SER A 12 14.60 59.08 22.58
CA SER A 12 13.86 59.80 21.52
C SER A 12 13.91 59.01 20.19
N GLU A 13 12.92 59.24 19.29
CA GLU A 13 13.01 59.44 17.81
C GLU A 13 13.86 58.46 16.95
N THR A 14 13.51 57.96 15.76
CA THR A 14 12.58 58.34 14.68
C THR A 14 12.55 57.21 13.64
N GLU A 15 11.40 57.05 12.98
CA GLU A 15 11.14 56.61 11.59
C GLU A 15 12.19 55.80 10.81
N ASN A 16 11.76 54.63 10.28
CA ASN A 16 11.62 54.45 8.83
C ASN A 16 10.82 53.18 8.47
N THR A 17 9.58 53.42 8.04
CA THR A 17 8.81 52.82 6.94
C THR A 17 9.50 51.74 6.08
N SER A 18 8.88 50.55 5.96
CA SER A 18 8.14 50.13 4.75
C SER A 18 7.62 48.69 4.87
N ASP A 19 6.30 48.56 4.73
CA ASP A 19 5.57 47.63 3.85
C ASP A 19 5.81 46.11 3.98
N ASN A 20 4.83 45.40 4.56
CA ASN A 20 3.73 44.77 3.81
C ASN A 20 3.19 43.52 4.56
N PRO A 21 1.89 43.44 4.89
CA PRO A 21 1.25 42.23 5.38
C PRO A 21 0.61 41.46 4.23
N GLN A 22 1.16 40.31 3.87
CA GLN A 22 0.52 39.38 2.94
C GLN A 22 0.62 37.96 3.49
N ASP A 23 -0.53 37.54 4.02
CA ASP A 23 -1.13 36.24 3.75
C ASP A 23 -0.30 35.01 4.11
N THR A 24 -0.23 34.70 5.41
CA THR A 24 -0.23 33.31 5.85
C THR A 24 -1.58 32.69 5.50
N VAL A 25 -1.74 32.31 4.23
CA VAL A 25 -2.73 31.32 3.80
C VAL A 25 -2.31 30.02 4.48
N THR A 26 -2.95 29.77 5.62
CA THR A 26 -3.06 28.45 6.18
C THR A 26 -3.77 27.62 5.12
N HIS A 27 -2.99 26.87 4.33
CA HIS A 27 -3.55 25.78 3.56
C HIS A 27 -4.03 24.75 4.57
N GLU A 28 -5.26 24.92 5.02
CA GLU A 28 -6.08 23.85 5.55
C GLU A 28 -6.12 22.79 4.45
N VAL A 29 -5.23 21.81 4.55
CA VAL A 29 -5.39 20.55 3.84
C VAL A 29 -6.63 19.95 4.45
N GLN A 30 -7.74 20.14 3.75
CA GLN A 30 -9.00 19.51 4.04
C GLN A 30 -8.75 18.01 3.92
N GLU A 31 -8.46 17.37 5.06
CA GLU A 31 -8.58 15.93 5.18
C GLU A 31 -10.04 15.61 4.84
N GLU A 32 -10.26 15.15 3.61
CA GLU A 32 -11.47 14.46 3.20
C GLU A 32 -11.59 13.22 4.09
N THR A 33 -12.18 13.44 5.26
CA THR A 33 -12.68 12.42 6.17
C THR A 33 -14.00 11.90 5.62
N ASP A 34 -13.95 11.36 4.39
CA ASP A 34 -14.95 10.40 3.98
C ASP A 34 -14.62 9.12 4.75
N LEU A 35 -15.13 9.06 5.99
CA LEU A 35 -15.24 7.83 6.77
C LEU A 35 -16.31 6.97 6.09
N ASP A 36 -15.94 6.49 4.92
CA ASP A 36 -16.58 5.40 4.25
C ASP A 36 -16.30 4.17 5.10
N ILE A 37 -17.18 3.90 6.09
CA ILE A 37 -17.15 2.71 6.93
C ILE A 37 -17.59 1.52 6.06
N HIS A 38 -16.83 1.26 5.01
CA HIS A 38 -16.96 0.07 4.21
C HIS A 38 -16.26 -1.07 4.93
N GLU A 39 -17.02 -2.12 5.22
CA GLU A 39 -16.54 -3.33 5.86
C GLU A 39 -15.38 -3.94 5.06
N ILE A 40 -14.23 -4.14 5.71
CA ILE A 40 -13.08 -4.77 5.07
C ILE A 40 -13.38 -6.27 4.95
N LYS A 41 -13.71 -6.70 3.74
CA LYS A 41 -14.01 -8.09 3.43
C LYS A 41 -12.79 -8.99 3.62
N ASN A 42 -13.04 -10.22 4.06
CA ASN A 42 -12.05 -11.27 4.20
C ASN A 42 -12.69 -12.63 3.89
N ILE A 43 -11.87 -13.68 3.88
CA ILE A 43 -12.31 -15.07 3.72
C ILE A 43 -11.79 -15.94 4.87
N ASP A 44 -12.41 -17.10 5.04
CA ASP A 44 -11.90 -18.15 5.91
C ASP A 44 -10.76 -18.89 5.22
N TRP A 45 -9.54 -18.63 5.69
CA TRP A 45 -8.33 -19.27 5.19
C TRP A 45 -8.24 -20.72 5.66
N VAL A 46 -7.70 -21.59 4.81
CA VAL A 46 -7.55 -23.03 5.13
C VAL A 46 -6.67 -23.23 6.35
N THR A 47 -6.91 -24.31 7.09
CA THR A 47 -6.05 -24.74 8.19
C THR A 47 -4.64 -25.10 7.70
N CYS A 48 -3.68 -25.07 8.60
CA CYS A 48 -2.31 -25.49 8.30
C CYS A 48 -2.21 -26.98 7.95
N SER A 49 -3.11 -27.85 8.45
CA SER A 49 -3.14 -29.28 8.10
C SER A 49 -3.62 -29.55 6.69
N ASP A 50 -4.59 -28.78 6.20
CA ASP A 50 -5.30 -29.07 4.96
C ASP A 50 -4.78 -28.24 3.79
N PHE A 51 -3.73 -27.45 4.03
CA PHE A 51 -3.13 -26.59 3.02
C PHE A 51 -2.44 -27.40 1.91
N THR A 52 -2.66 -26.96 0.67
CA THR A 52 -1.86 -27.35 -0.49
C THR A 52 -1.61 -26.12 -1.36
N ILE A 53 -0.59 -26.17 -2.23
CA ILE A 53 -0.28 -25.06 -3.17
C ILE A 53 -1.50 -24.70 -4.02
N HIS A 54 -2.27 -25.71 -4.46
CA HIS A 54 -3.47 -25.51 -5.26
C HIS A 54 -4.59 -24.82 -4.46
N ILE A 55 -4.83 -25.25 -3.21
CA ILE A 55 -5.81 -24.60 -2.32
C ILE A 55 -5.40 -23.15 -2.03
N GLY A 56 -4.12 -22.92 -1.74
CA GLY A 56 -3.58 -21.58 -1.51
C GLY A 56 -3.85 -20.64 -2.69
N LYS A 57 -3.53 -21.08 -3.91
CA LYS A 57 -3.83 -20.33 -5.14
C LYS A 57 -5.32 -20.01 -5.27
N LYS A 58 -6.19 -21.00 -5.08
CA LYS A 58 -7.64 -20.84 -5.18
C LYS A 58 -8.21 -19.87 -4.13
N GLN A 59 -7.72 -19.94 -2.90
CA GLN A 59 -8.15 -19.02 -1.83
C GLN A 59 -7.64 -17.59 -2.07
N ILE A 60 -6.42 -17.42 -2.60
CA ILE A 60 -5.96 -16.10 -3.03
C ILE A 60 -6.89 -15.53 -4.10
N GLU A 61 -7.26 -16.31 -5.11
CA GLU A 61 -8.21 -15.91 -6.16
C GLU A 61 -9.60 -15.57 -5.60
N GLN A 62 -10.07 -16.32 -4.59
CA GLN A 62 -11.30 -16.01 -3.88
C GLN A 62 -11.20 -14.69 -3.11
N TYR A 63 -10.08 -14.46 -2.43
CA TYR A 63 -9.86 -13.25 -1.64
C TYR A 63 -9.80 -12.01 -2.52
N ILE A 64 -9.07 -12.02 -3.64
CA ILE A 64 -8.95 -10.83 -4.51
C ILE A 64 -10.28 -10.43 -5.16
N ARG A 65 -11.24 -11.36 -5.30
CA ARG A 65 -12.60 -11.02 -5.77
C ARG A 65 -13.34 -10.10 -4.80
N THR A 66 -12.89 -10.03 -3.55
CA THR A 66 -13.43 -9.09 -2.55
C THR A 66 -12.90 -7.66 -2.71
N TRP A 67 -11.92 -7.41 -3.59
CA TRP A 67 -11.29 -6.10 -3.75
C TRP A 67 -12.11 -5.10 -4.58
N GLU A 68 -13.25 -5.52 -5.14
CA GLU A 68 -14.19 -4.64 -5.86
C GLU A 68 -13.50 -3.80 -6.95
N LEU A 69 -12.55 -4.42 -7.66
CA LEU A 69 -11.85 -3.78 -8.76
C LEU A 69 -12.77 -3.60 -9.97
N ASP A 70 -12.49 -2.59 -10.78
CA ASP A 70 -13.16 -2.39 -12.06
C ASP A 70 -13.04 -3.65 -12.94
N PRO A 71 -14.12 -4.12 -13.60
CA PRO A 71 -14.10 -5.31 -14.44
C PRO A 71 -13.08 -5.29 -15.59
N ALA A 72 -12.59 -4.12 -16.00
CA ALA A 72 -11.54 -3.98 -17.01
C ALA A 72 -10.17 -4.52 -16.53
N TRP A 73 -9.98 -4.65 -15.22
CA TRP A 73 -8.79 -5.27 -14.65
C TRP A 73 -8.82 -6.78 -14.87
N LEU A 74 -7.87 -7.27 -15.66
CA LEU A 74 -7.61 -8.69 -15.83
C LEU A 74 -6.37 -9.10 -15.06
N PHE A 75 -6.34 -10.33 -14.55
CA PHE A 75 -5.19 -10.87 -13.86
C PHE A 75 -4.86 -12.31 -14.25
N SER A 76 -3.60 -12.68 -14.07
CA SER A 76 -3.13 -14.05 -14.02
C SER A 76 -2.49 -14.36 -12.67
N SER A 77 -2.62 -15.60 -12.22
CA SER A 77 -2.11 -16.09 -10.94
C SER A 77 -1.09 -17.21 -11.18
N GLU A 78 0.08 -17.09 -10.56
CA GLU A 78 1.20 -18.00 -10.72
C GLU A 78 1.79 -18.38 -9.35
N PHE A 79 2.09 -19.66 -9.15
CA PHE A 79 2.90 -20.10 -8.02
C PHE A 79 4.38 -19.94 -8.38
N LEU A 80 5.14 -19.27 -7.52
CA LEU A 80 6.55 -19.00 -7.77
C LEU A 80 7.44 -20.09 -7.15
N GLN A 81 7.33 -20.27 -5.83
CA GLN A 81 8.23 -21.16 -5.10
C GLN A 81 7.71 -21.49 -3.69
N GLU A 82 8.24 -22.58 -3.15
CA GLU A 82 8.22 -22.91 -1.73
C GLU A 82 9.58 -22.59 -1.12
N ARG A 83 9.57 -22.06 0.10
CA ARG A 83 10.76 -21.80 0.89
C ARG A 83 10.59 -22.39 2.28
N GLU A 84 11.37 -23.42 2.58
CA GLU A 84 11.50 -23.97 3.91
C GLU A 84 12.42 -23.09 4.76
N LEU A 85 11.93 -22.70 5.94
CA LEU A 85 12.69 -21.96 6.96
C LEU A 85 12.62 -22.75 8.27
N LYS A 86 13.57 -22.48 9.18
CA LYS A 86 13.76 -23.22 10.44
C LYS A 86 12.46 -23.48 11.23
N PHE A 87 11.51 -22.54 11.23
CA PHE A 87 10.28 -22.62 12.03
C PHE A 87 8.99 -22.41 11.21
N LYS A 88 9.10 -22.36 9.88
CA LYS A 88 7.95 -22.14 8.99
C LYS A 88 8.28 -22.46 7.54
N ASN A 89 7.26 -22.83 6.78
CA ASN A 89 7.33 -22.92 5.33
C ASN A 89 6.59 -21.72 4.73
N GLN A 90 7.14 -21.17 3.64
CA GLN A 90 6.53 -20.07 2.90
C GLN A 90 6.21 -20.51 1.48
N TYR A 91 5.02 -20.16 1.02
CA TYR A 91 4.54 -20.43 -0.34
C TYR A 91 4.29 -19.09 -1.02
N HIS A 92 5.05 -18.82 -2.07
CA HIS A 92 5.08 -17.53 -2.76
C HIS A 92 4.26 -17.61 -4.04
N TYR A 93 3.39 -16.63 -4.25
CA TYR A 93 2.54 -16.50 -5.42
C TYR A 93 2.67 -15.10 -6.01
N LYS A 94 2.53 -15.01 -7.32
CA LYS A 94 2.50 -13.75 -8.06
C LYS A 94 1.16 -13.62 -8.76
N LEU A 95 0.51 -12.49 -8.56
CA LEU A 95 -0.64 -12.08 -9.34
C LEU A 95 -0.21 -10.92 -10.21
N GLN A 96 -0.38 -11.04 -11.52
CA GLN A 96 -0.04 -10.00 -12.48
C GLN A 96 -1.31 -9.42 -13.07
N TRP A 97 -1.46 -8.11 -12.96
CA TRP A 97 -2.63 -7.34 -13.36
C TRP A 97 -2.34 -6.45 -14.57
N SER A 98 -3.35 -6.27 -15.42
CA SER A 98 -3.29 -5.35 -16.55
C SER A 98 -4.68 -4.97 -17.06
N ILE A 99 -4.79 -3.89 -17.82
CA ILE A 99 -6.00 -3.47 -18.53
C ILE A 99 -5.69 -3.47 -20.04
N PRO A 100 -6.07 -4.52 -20.79
CA PRO A 100 -5.95 -4.50 -22.24
C PRO A 100 -6.99 -3.57 -22.86
N THR A 101 -6.63 -2.94 -23.98
CA THR A 101 -7.55 -2.09 -24.76
C THR A 101 -7.54 -2.51 -26.22
N GLN A 102 -8.54 -2.08 -27.01
CA GLN A 102 -8.56 -2.35 -28.45
C GLN A 102 -7.32 -1.81 -29.17
N ARG A 103 -6.76 -0.68 -28.70
CA ARG A 103 -5.54 -0.07 -29.28
C ARG A 103 -4.26 -0.72 -28.77
N THR A 104 -4.30 -1.32 -27.58
CA THR A 104 -3.17 -1.98 -26.92
C THR A 104 -3.62 -3.33 -26.34
N PRO A 105 -3.87 -4.35 -27.19
CA PRO A 105 -4.36 -5.64 -26.73
C PRO A 105 -3.33 -6.38 -25.88
N ILE A 106 -2.05 -6.10 -26.10
CA ILE A 106 -0.94 -6.50 -25.23
C ILE A 106 -0.51 -5.23 -24.46
N PRO A 107 -0.81 -5.14 -23.15
CA PRO A 107 -0.45 -3.98 -22.34
C PRO A 107 1.07 -3.77 -22.29
N LYS A 108 1.52 -2.50 -22.41
CA LYS A 108 2.94 -2.13 -22.32
C LYS A 108 3.52 -2.24 -20.92
N ALA A 109 2.66 -2.17 -19.91
CA ALA A 109 3.00 -2.27 -18.50
C ALA A 109 1.95 -3.11 -17.77
N THR A 110 2.41 -3.79 -16.72
CA THR A 110 1.60 -4.61 -15.81
C THR A 110 1.90 -4.23 -14.37
N ALA A 111 1.03 -4.60 -13.44
CA ALA A 111 1.26 -4.42 -12.00
C ALA A 111 1.24 -5.78 -11.30
N CYS A 112 2.25 -6.07 -10.48
CA CYS A 112 2.29 -7.31 -9.71
C CYS A 112 1.83 -7.11 -8.25
N VAL A 113 1.15 -8.12 -7.72
CA VAL A 113 0.93 -8.29 -6.27
C VAL A 113 1.46 -9.66 -5.87
N TYR A 114 2.32 -9.69 -4.86
CA TYR A 114 2.95 -10.91 -4.39
C TYR A 114 2.30 -11.36 -3.09
N PHE A 115 1.81 -12.59 -3.08
CA PHE A 115 1.24 -13.23 -1.89
C PHE A 115 2.25 -14.20 -1.29
N VAL A 116 2.28 -14.23 0.04
CA VAL A 116 3.07 -15.19 0.82
C VAL A 116 2.12 -15.84 1.82
N ILE A 117 1.96 -17.15 1.69
CA ILE A 117 1.28 -17.97 2.69
C ILE A 117 2.35 -18.62 3.56
N GLU A 118 2.24 -18.48 4.88
CA GLU A 118 3.16 -19.04 5.85
C GLU A 118 2.49 -20.10 6.70
N ILE A 119 3.15 -21.26 6.84
CA ILE A 119 2.74 -22.34 7.74
C ILE A 119 3.84 -22.51 8.77
N SER A 120 3.51 -22.28 10.04
CA SER A 120 4.47 -22.44 11.13
C SER A 120 4.58 -23.91 11.53
N THR A 121 5.81 -24.37 11.78
CA THR A 121 6.06 -25.74 12.27
C THR A 121 5.81 -25.90 13.77
N ILE A 122 5.74 -24.79 14.51
CA ILE A 122 5.57 -24.76 15.97
C ILE A 122 4.11 -24.49 16.39
N LYS A 123 3.28 -23.91 15.52
CA LYS A 123 1.89 -23.60 15.83
C LYS A 123 0.99 -24.83 15.63
N PRO A 124 -0.13 -24.94 16.37
CA PRO A 124 -1.09 -26.02 16.14
C PRO A 124 -1.58 -26.05 14.69
N LYS A 125 -1.59 -27.25 14.09
CA LYS A 125 -1.98 -27.43 12.68
C LYS A 125 -3.47 -27.13 12.40
N SER A 126 -4.28 -27.06 13.44
CA SER A 126 -5.70 -26.69 13.37
C SER A 126 -5.94 -25.19 13.12
N LEU A 127 -4.92 -24.34 13.30
CA LEU A 127 -5.04 -22.91 13.04
C LEU A 127 -5.01 -22.61 11.52
N PRO A 128 -5.69 -21.54 11.07
CA PRO A 128 -5.61 -21.10 9.69
C PRO A 128 -4.18 -20.69 9.31
N VAL A 129 -3.83 -20.85 8.04
CA VAL A 129 -2.56 -20.38 7.50
C VAL A 129 -2.43 -18.86 7.64
N GLU A 130 -1.20 -18.38 7.82
CA GLU A 130 -0.95 -16.93 7.80
C GLU A 130 -0.78 -16.45 6.37
N VAL A 131 -1.44 -15.36 6.01
CA VAL A 131 -1.37 -14.82 4.65
C VAL A 131 -0.94 -13.36 4.68
N TYR A 132 -0.04 -13.03 3.78
CA TYR A 132 0.49 -11.69 3.57
C TYR A 132 0.51 -11.37 2.09
N TYR A 133 0.40 -10.09 1.76
CA TYR A 133 0.67 -9.64 0.40
C TYR A 133 1.40 -8.31 0.37
N LEU A 134 2.11 -8.07 -0.73
CA LEU A 134 2.80 -6.81 -1.01
C LEU A 134 2.58 -6.44 -2.47
N VAL A 135 2.45 -5.16 -2.70
CA VAL A 135 2.27 -4.58 -4.02
C VAL A 135 3.64 -4.34 -4.63
N GLU A 136 3.77 -4.48 -5.95
CA GLU A 136 5.01 -4.23 -6.67
C GLU A 136 5.62 -2.88 -6.29
N SER A 137 6.96 -2.86 -6.17
CA SER A 137 7.73 -1.68 -5.73
C SER A 137 7.40 -1.15 -4.33
N CYS A 138 6.52 -1.82 -3.57
CA CYS A 138 6.18 -1.49 -2.20
C CYS A 138 6.69 -2.57 -1.23
N ARG A 139 7.42 -2.15 -0.19
CA ARG A 139 7.93 -3.06 0.86
C ARG A 139 6.92 -3.28 1.99
N LEU A 140 5.79 -2.57 1.98
CA LEU A 140 4.77 -2.70 3.01
C LEU A 140 4.06 -4.05 2.87
N ARG A 141 3.99 -4.78 3.97
CA ARG A 141 3.35 -6.09 4.04
C ARG A 141 1.94 -5.95 4.61
N HIS A 142 0.95 -6.25 3.78
CA HIS A 142 -0.46 -6.20 4.14
C HIS A 142 -0.97 -7.56 4.60
N ARG A 143 -2.03 -7.55 5.42
CA ARG A 143 -2.75 -8.74 5.87
C ARG A 143 -4.17 -8.72 5.32
N PRO A 144 -4.67 -9.83 4.76
CA PRO A 144 -6.07 -9.97 4.40
C PRO A 144 -7.03 -9.61 5.54
N GLY A 145 -8.10 -8.89 5.23
CA GLY A 145 -9.08 -8.44 6.22
C GLY A 145 -8.61 -7.33 7.17
N LYS A 146 -7.38 -6.80 7.01
CA LYS A 146 -6.86 -5.67 7.82
C LYS A 146 -6.61 -4.41 7.01
N THR A 147 -6.46 -4.52 5.70
CA THR A 147 -6.27 -3.38 4.81
C THR A 147 -7.19 -3.52 3.61
N ARG A 148 -7.96 -2.46 3.31
CA ARG A 148 -8.73 -2.39 2.07
C ARG A 148 -7.76 -2.19 0.90
N PHE A 149 -7.77 -3.13 -0.05
CA PHE A 149 -7.02 -2.96 -1.29
C PHE A 149 -7.67 -1.87 -2.14
N ARG A 150 -6.88 -0.95 -2.69
CA ARG A 150 -7.38 0.12 -3.56
C ARG A 150 -6.88 -0.11 -4.99
N GLY A 151 -7.79 -0.10 -5.96
CA GLY A 151 -7.43 -0.23 -7.38
C GLY A 151 -6.41 0.82 -7.84
N LYS A 152 -6.42 2.01 -7.22
CA LYS A 152 -5.41 3.06 -7.41
C LYS A 152 -3.97 2.55 -7.24
N TRP A 153 -3.71 1.59 -6.35
CA TRP A 153 -2.37 1.02 -6.18
C TRP A 153 -1.87 0.33 -7.45
N LEU A 154 -2.75 -0.33 -8.20
CA LEU A 154 -2.38 -0.94 -9.49
C LEU A 154 -2.20 0.11 -10.58
N THR A 155 -3.09 1.10 -10.62
CA THR A 155 -3.03 2.22 -11.56
C THR A 155 -1.71 2.98 -11.42
N ASP A 156 -1.35 3.36 -10.19
CA ASP A 156 -0.13 4.13 -9.89
C ASP A 156 1.14 3.37 -10.37
N ILE A 157 1.17 2.03 -10.24
CA ILE A 157 2.29 1.21 -10.76
C ILE A 157 2.36 1.28 -12.28
N ILE A 158 1.24 1.07 -12.97
CA ILE A 158 1.21 1.05 -14.44
C ILE A 158 1.59 2.42 -15.00
N GLU A 159 1.00 3.50 -14.47
CA GLU A 159 1.29 4.87 -14.90
C GLU A 159 2.76 5.23 -14.67
N SER A 160 3.32 4.88 -13.51
CA SER A 160 4.73 5.10 -13.21
C SER A 160 5.66 4.39 -14.20
N LYS A 161 5.35 3.12 -14.53
CA LYS A 161 6.11 2.37 -15.55
C LYS A 161 5.98 2.96 -16.94
N SER A 162 4.78 3.39 -17.34
CA SER A 162 4.55 4.02 -18.65
C SER A 162 5.32 5.33 -18.78
N HIS A 163 5.29 6.19 -17.75
CA HIS A 163 6.05 7.43 -17.74
C HIS A 163 7.57 7.20 -17.87
N LEU A 164 8.10 6.19 -17.16
CA LEU A 164 9.52 5.82 -17.28
C LEU A 164 9.87 5.29 -18.67
N GLN A 165 9.01 4.47 -19.27
CA GLN A 165 9.22 3.95 -20.62
C GLN A 165 9.31 5.08 -21.66
N ASP A 166 8.46 6.11 -21.55
CA ASP A 166 8.47 7.23 -22.49
C ASP A 166 9.70 8.14 -22.33
N THR A 167 10.38 8.09 -21.17
CA THR A 167 11.55 8.93 -20.88
C THR A 167 12.87 8.31 -21.37
N VAL A 168 12.92 6.99 -21.62
CA VAL A 168 14.15 6.30 -22.02
C VAL A 168 14.23 6.18 -23.54
N SER A 169 15.17 6.88 -24.16
CA SER A 169 15.57 6.69 -25.57
C SER A 169 16.77 5.73 -25.66
N PHE A 170 16.71 4.75 -26.55
CA PHE A 170 17.81 3.81 -26.85
C PHE A 170 18.57 4.21 -28.11
#